data_AF-A0A7W7AB15-F1
#
_entry.id   AF-A0A7W7AB15-F1
#
_cell.length_a   1.000
_cell.length_b   1.000
_cell.length_c   1.000
_cell.angle_alpha   90.00
_cell.angle_beta   90.00
_cell.angle_gamma   90.00
#
_symmetry.space_group_name_H-M   'P 1'
#
loop_
_entity.id
_entity.type
_entity.pdbx_description
1 polymer ?
#
loop_
_entity_poly.entity_id
_entity_poly.type
_entity_poly.pdbx_seq_one_letter_code
_entity_poly.pdbx_strand_id
1 'polypeptide(L)'
;MATANLPTDETPHELSGVVIGWKHRAFARNIHLTVQSTSKARPTPDAVDTHHLLMTRNQAMLLANYLMRATGQELPDRRPSLWQRLFG
;
A
#
# COMPACT_ATOMS: atom_id res chain seq x y z
N MET A 1 -33.63 -25.76 17.78
CA MET A 1 -32.59 -24.74 18.03
C MET A 1 -32.12 -24.27 16.67
N ALA A 2 -32.48 -23.06 16.25
CA ALA A 2 -32.17 -22.55 14.92
C ALA A 2 -30.81 -21.85 14.95
N THR A 3 -29.83 -22.39 14.23
CA THR A 3 -28.55 -21.72 13.96
C THR A 3 -28.80 -20.63 12.93
N ALA A 4 -28.75 -19.36 13.35
CA ALA A 4 -28.82 -18.24 12.44
C ALA A 4 -27.54 -18.21 11.60
N ASN A 5 -27.66 -18.59 10.33
CA ASN A 5 -26.63 -18.34 9.32
C ASN A 5 -26.57 -16.81 9.13
N LEU A 6 -25.59 -16.17 9.77
CA LEU A 6 -25.23 -14.80 9.47
C LEU A 6 -24.77 -14.76 8.00
N PRO A 7 -25.31 -13.86 7.16
CA PRO A 7 -24.80 -13.68 5.82
C PRO A 7 -23.35 -13.18 5.94
N THR A 8 -22.40 -14.00 5.49
CA THR A 8 -21.05 -13.54 5.19
C THR A 8 -21.20 -12.53 4.08
N ASP A 9 -20.98 -11.26 4.39
CA ASP A 9 -20.96 -10.17 3.42
C ASP A 9 -19.74 -10.39 2.52
N GLU A 10 -19.91 -11.21 1.48
CA GLU A 10 -18.95 -11.45 0.40
C GLU A 10 -19.01 -10.32 -0.64
N THR A 11 -19.20 -9.08 -0.19
CA THR A 11 -18.83 -7.95 -1.03
C THR A 11 -17.31 -8.02 -1.21
N PRO A 12 -16.78 -7.99 -2.45
CA PRO A 12 -15.35 -7.80 -2.66
C PRO A 12 -14.97 -6.60 -1.80
N HIS A 13 -14.03 -6.74 -0.86
CA HIS A 13 -13.63 -5.65 0.03
C HIS A 13 -13.27 -4.44 -0.84
N GLU A 14 -14.25 -3.56 -1.08
CA GLU A 14 -14.02 -2.32 -1.78
C GLU A 14 -13.10 -1.56 -0.85
N LEU A 15 -11.86 -1.34 -1.32
CA LEU A 15 -10.80 -0.61 -0.65
C LEU A 15 -11.26 0.84 -0.45
N SER A 16 -12.20 1.03 0.47
CA SER A 16 -12.95 2.25 0.69
C SER A 16 -12.52 2.85 2.02
N GLY A 17 -12.25 4.15 2.01
CA GLY A 17 -11.77 4.88 3.19
C GLY A 17 -10.47 5.63 2.94
N VAL A 18 -9.95 6.21 4.01
CA VAL A 18 -8.73 7.04 4.00
C VAL A 18 -7.58 6.22 4.54
N VAL A 19 -6.43 6.25 3.85
CA VAL A 19 -5.19 5.64 4.33
C VAL A 19 -4.68 6.44 5.53
N ILE A 20 -4.60 5.79 6.68
CA ILE A 20 -4.12 6.38 7.94
C ILE A 20 -2.69 5.99 8.29
N GLY A 21 -2.18 4.92 7.66
CA GLY A 21 -0.82 4.44 7.91
C GLY A 21 -0.36 3.48 6.85
N TRP A 22 0.95 3.42 6.65
CA TRP A 22 1.56 2.42 5.79
C TRP A 22 3.00 2.16 6.23
N LYS A 23 3.47 0.93 6.01
CA LYS A 23 4.86 0.53 6.22
C LYS A 23 5.26 -0.52 5.20
N HIS A 24 6.54 -0.60 4.89
CA HIS A 24 7.07 -1.63 4.02
C HIS A 24 8.21 -2.39 4.68
N ARG A 25 8.36 -3.66 4.31
CA ARG A 25 9.51 -4.49 4.69
C ARG A 25 10.05 -5.18 3.44
N ALA A 26 11.36 -5.14 3.25
CA ALA A 26 12.02 -5.97 2.26
C ALA A 26 11.97 -7.44 2.70
N PHE A 27 11.49 -8.31 1.82
CA PHE A 27 11.41 -9.75 2.07
C PHE A 27 12.11 -10.48 0.91
N ALA A 28 13.41 -10.74 1.08
CA ALA A 28 14.29 -11.27 0.04
C ALA A 28 14.21 -10.44 -1.26
N ARG A 29 13.63 -11.02 -2.33
CA ARG A 29 13.44 -10.35 -3.63
C ARG A 29 12.10 -9.61 -3.76
N ASN A 30 11.26 -9.71 -2.73
CA ASN A 30 9.93 -9.13 -2.67
C ASN A 30 9.89 -7.97 -1.67
N ILE A 31 8.80 -7.23 -1.74
CA ILE A 31 8.44 -6.15 -0.85
C ILE A 31 7.09 -6.51 -0.26
N HIS A 32 7.00 -6.47 1.06
CA HIS A 32 5.74 -6.57 1.79
C HIS A 32 5.32 -5.17 2.19
N LEU A 33 4.25 -4.67 1.58
CA LEU A 33 3.62 -3.39 1.91
C LEU A 33 2.40 -3.66 2.79
N THR A 34 2.37 -3.05 3.97
CA THR A 34 1.20 -3.05 4.86
C THR A 34 0.55 -1.68 4.79
N VAL A 35 -0.73 -1.63 4.43
CA VAL A 35 -1.52 -0.40 4.35
C VAL A 35 -2.65 -0.48 5.37
N GLN A 36 -2.86 0.58 6.11
CA GLN A 36 -3.94 0.71 7.08
C GLN A 36 -4.89 1.78 6.62
N SER A 37 -6.18 1.44 6.52
CA SER A 37 -7.24 2.34 6.10
C SER A 37 -8.37 2.36 7.11
N THR A 38 -9.15 3.43 7.10
CA THR A 38 -10.40 3.50 7.85
C THR A 38 -11.42 4.34 7.11
N SER A 39 -12.69 3.98 7.24
CA SER A 39 -13.84 4.76 6.77
C SER A 39 -14.39 5.69 7.86
N LYS A 40 -13.91 5.59 9.11
CA LYS A 40 -14.40 6.36 10.26
C LYS A 40 -13.46 7.52 10.61
N ALA A 41 -14.04 8.70 10.91
CA ALA A 41 -13.28 9.88 11.29
C ALA A 41 -12.51 9.73 12.62
N ARG A 42 -13.00 8.89 13.54
CA ARG A 42 -12.31 8.54 14.79
C ARG A 42 -12.22 7.01 14.88
N PRO A 43 -11.17 6.40 14.32
CA PRO A 43 -11.03 4.95 14.30
C PRO A 43 -10.72 4.43 15.70
N THR A 44 -11.45 3.39 16.09
CA THR A 44 -11.05 2.47 17.16
C THR A 44 -10.17 1.37 16.55
N PRO A 45 -9.31 0.67 17.32
CA PRO A 45 -8.36 -0.30 16.77
C PRO A 45 -9.00 -1.43 15.93
N ASP A 46 -10.24 -1.79 16.24
CA ASP A 46 -11.08 -2.77 15.55
C ASP A 46 -11.70 -2.24 14.25
N ALA A 47 -11.70 -0.94 14.03
CA ALA A 47 -12.24 -0.27 12.83
C ALA A 47 -11.16 0.14 11.83
N VAL A 48 -9.96 -0.43 11.94
CA VAL A 48 -8.83 -0.20 11.03
C VAL A 48 -8.62 -1.42 10.16
N ASP A 49 -8.89 -1.27 8.87
CA ASP A 49 -8.64 -2.31 7.88
C ASP A 49 -7.15 -2.35 7.58
N THR A 50 -6.55 -3.53 7.71
CA THR A 50 -5.12 -3.74 7.44
C THR A 50 -4.94 -4.64 6.23
N HIS A 51 -4.30 -4.11 5.20
CA HIS A 51 -4.06 -4.78 3.93
C HIS A 51 -2.58 -5.16 3.79
N HIS A 52 -2.35 -6.44 3.46
CA HIS A 52 -1.02 -7.00 3.27
C HIS A 52 -0.78 -7.30 1.79
N LEU A 53 0.06 -6.49 1.16
CA LEU A 53 0.40 -6.60 -0.26
C LEU A 53 1.82 -7.15 -0.37
N LEU A 54 1.94 -8.41 -0.79
CA LEU A 54 3.22 -9.00 -1.15
C LEU A 54 3.45 -8.83 -2.65
N MET A 55 4.52 -8.15 -3.01
CA MET A 55 4.82 -7.79 -4.38
C MET A 55 6.29 -7.99 -4.70
N THR A 56 6.61 -8.28 -5.95
CA THR A 56 7.98 -8.21 -6.45
C THR A 56 8.45 -6.75 -6.49
N ARG A 57 9.76 -6.52 -6.60
CA ARG A 57 10.32 -5.16 -6.80
C ARG A 57 9.74 -4.46 -8.03
N ASN A 58 9.51 -5.19 -9.12
CA ASN A 58 8.94 -4.63 -10.35
C ASN A 58 7.48 -4.22 -10.15
N GLN A 59 6.68 -5.04 -9.47
CA GLN A 59 5.30 -4.70 -9.12
C GLN A 59 5.24 -3.49 -8.17
N ALA A 60 6.15 -3.41 -7.20
CA ALA A 60 6.26 -2.24 -6.33
C ALA A 60 6.62 -0.96 -7.10
N MET A 61 7.53 -1.06 -8.08
CA MET A 61 7.88 0.06 -8.96
C MET A 61 6.67 0.52 -9.80
N LEU A 62 5.89 -0.41 -10.34
CA LEU A 62 4.68 -0.08 -11.09
C LEU A 62 3.63 0.60 -10.18
N LEU A 63 3.43 0.08 -8.97
CA LEU A 63 2.55 0.69 -7.98
C LEU A 63 3.01 2.10 -7.62
N ALA A 64 4.29 2.29 -7.33
CA ALA A 64 4.84 3.60 -7.02
C ALA A 64 4.59 4.60 -8.16
N ASN A 65 4.90 4.20 -9.40
CA ASN A 65 4.64 5.02 -10.60
C ASN A 65 3.17 5.39 -10.75
N TYR A 66 2.26 4.44 -10.50
CA TYR A 66 0.84 4.71 -10.54
C TYR A 66 0.43 5.73 -9.47
N LEU A 67 0.88 5.53 -8.22
CA LEU A 67 0.55 6.42 -7.10
C LEU A 67 1.06 7.85 -7.35
N MET A 68 2.30 8.01 -7.80
CA MET A 68 2.85 9.33 -8.11
C MET A 68 2.04 10.06 -9.18
N ARG A 69 1.66 9.35 -10.26
CA ARG A 69 0.80 9.92 -11.31
C ARG A 69 -0.58 10.29 -10.78
N ALA A 70 -1.18 9.44 -9.95
CA ALA A 70 -2.48 9.68 -9.35
C ALA A 70 -2.47 10.88 -8.38
N THR A 71 -1.37 11.09 -7.66
CA THR A 71 -1.22 12.19 -6.71
C THR A 71 -0.58 13.45 -7.31
N GLY A 72 -0.21 13.45 -8.59
CA GLY A 72 0.52 14.54 -9.23
C GLY A 72 1.91 14.79 -8.64
N GLN A 73 2.51 13.79 -7.98
CA GLN A 73 3.87 13.88 -7.47
C GLN A 73 4.86 13.52 -8.58
N GLU A 74 5.96 14.26 -8.66
CA GLU A 74 7.04 13.94 -9.59
C GLU A 74 7.93 12.81 -9.03
N LEU A 75 8.44 11.97 -9.93
CA LEU A 75 9.46 10.99 -9.59
C LEU A 75 10.67 11.72 -9.02
N PRO A 76 11.21 11.32 -7.85
CA PRO A 76 12.44 11.92 -7.36
C PRO A 76 13.54 11.73 -8.40
N ASP A 77 14.24 12.81 -8.72
CA ASP A 77 15.36 12.77 -9.66
C ASP A 77 16.33 11.66 -9.27
N ARG A 78 16.66 10.80 -10.25
CA ARG A 78 17.67 9.76 -10.06
C ARG A 78 18.94 10.46 -9.62
N ARG A 79 19.34 10.27 -8.36
CA ARG A 79 20.56 10.86 -7.79
C ARG A 79 21.71 10.59 -8.77
N PRO A 80 22.46 11.62 -9.20
CA PRO A 80 23.56 11.42 -10.12
C PRO A 80 24.52 10.41 -9.49
N SER A 81 24.86 9.39 -10.26
CA SER A 81 25.81 8.38 -9.85
C SER A 81 27.12 9.07 -9.49
N LEU A 82 27.74 8.71 -8.37
CA LEU A 82 29.05 9.26 -7.98
C LEU A 82 30.10 9.11 -9.10
N TRP A 83 29.93 8.12 -9.98
CA TRP A 83 30.74 7.92 -11.17
C TRP A 83 30.60 9.03 -12.23
N GLN A 84 29.43 9.68 -12.34
CA GLN A 84 29.25 10.86 -13.22
C GLN A 84 29.95 12.11 -12.69
N ARG A 85 30.33 12.15 -11.40
CA ARG A 85 31.12 13.26 -10.82
C ARG A 85 32.63 13.05 -10.94
N LEU A 86 33.08 11.82 -11.22
CA LEU A 86 34.50 11.48 -11.35
C LEU A 86 34.97 11.37 -12.80
N PHE A 87 34.05 11.16 -13.75
CA PHE A 87 34.35 11.07 -15.18
C PHE A 87 33.58 12.11 -16.01
N GLY A 88 33.24 13.24 -15.39
CA GLY A 88 32.76 14.45 -16.06
C GLY A 88 33.92 15.32 -16.51
#